data_AF-A0A7J6KV34-F1
#
_entry.id   AF-A0A7J6KV34-F1
#
_cell.length_a   1.000
_cell.length_b   1.000
_cell.length_c   1.000
_cell.angle_alpha   90.00
_cell.angle_beta   90.00
_cell.angle_gamma   90.00
#
_symmetry.space_group_name_H-M   'P 1'
#
loop_
_entity.id
_entity.type
_entity.pdbx_description
1 polymer ?
#
loop_
_entity_poly.entity_id
_entity_poly.type
_entity_poly.pdbx_seq_one_letter_code
_entity_poly.pdbx_strand_id
1 'polypeptide(L)'
;MPGAAHHSDHYSLAVAAVTTAGLAAVSYYVYCKLRRDNKSPGDSKKASVAALEIPDDEDHKIYIYFASQTGTAEGFASEIADEAQELGLHTEVVDLEEFDPDTFMEHKNVIIVAATYGEGDPPDNATEFANWLSKEATPDFLENMK
;
A
#
# COMPACT_ATOMS: atom_id res chain seq x y z
N MET A 1 -1.70 -25.30 -73.76
CA MET A 1 -0.53 -24.43 -73.49
C MET A 1 -0.58 -24.06 -72.01
N PRO A 2 0.46 -24.36 -71.21
CA PRO A 2 0.52 -24.02 -69.79
C PRO A 2 1.10 -22.61 -69.59
N GLY A 3 0.65 -21.86 -68.57
CA GLY A 3 1.17 -20.53 -68.28
C GLY A 3 0.84 -20.05 -66.87
N ALA A 4 1.91 -19.86 -66.10
CA ALA A 4 2.05 -19.12 -64.84
C ALA A 4 1.43 -19.74 -63.56
N ALA A 5 2.27 -20.50 -62.86
CA ALA A 5 2.20 -20.68 -61.41
C ALA A 5 3.25 -19.79 -60.73
N HIS A 6 3.03 -19.54 -59.43
CA HIS A 6 4.02 -19.15 -58.41
C HIS A 6 4.59 -17.72 -58.42
N HIS A 7 4.01 -16.80 -57.62
CA HIS A 7 4.79 -15.80 -56.87
C HIS A 7 4.04 -15.07 -55.73
N SER A 8 3.37 -15.74 -54.77
CA SER A 8 2.62 -14.97 -53.76
C SER A 8 2.43 -15.58 -52.36
N ASP A 9 3.35 -16.40 -51.82
CA ASP A 9 3.15 -16.97 -50.47
C ASP A 9 4.33 -16.85 -49.49
N HIS A 10 5.38 -16.09 -49.81
CA HIS A 10 6.58 -16.01 -48.94
C HIS A 10 6.72 -14.74 -48.09
N TYR A 11 5.91 -13.69 -48.32
CA TYR A 11 6.04 -12.40 -47.63
C TYR A 11 5.15 -12.23 -46.39
N SER A 12 4.23 -13.16 -46.11
CA SER A 12 3.22 -12.98 -45.06
C SER A 12 3.70 -13.42 -43.66
N LEU A 13 4.45 -14.51 -43.58
CA LEU A 13 4.92 -15.07 -42.29
C LEU A 13 6.06 -14.25 -41.68
N ALA A 14 6.97 -13.74 -42.53
CA ALA A 14 8.12 -12.94 -42.08
C ALA A 14 7.69 -11.56 -41.54
N VAL A 15 6.73 -10.90 -42.19
CA VAL A 15 6.22 -9.59 -41.76
C VAL A 15 5.42 -9.72 -40.46
N ALA A 16 4.60 -10.76 -40.32
CA ALA A 16 3.85 -11.03 -39.09
C ALA A 16 4.74 -11.37 -37.88
N ALA A 17 5.85 -12.07 -38.10
CA ALA A 17 6.82 -12.38 -37.04
C ALA A 17 7.57 -11.12 -36.55
N VAL A 18 7.92 -10.21 -37.47
CA VAL A 18 8.62 -8.98 -37.13
C VAL A 18 7.70 -8.00 -36.39
N THR A 19 6.41 -7.91 -36.76
CA THR A 19 5.46 -7.03 -36.08
C THR A 19 5.11 -7.51 -34.67
N THR A 20 4.91 -8.81 -34.46
CA THR A 20 4.62 -9.38 -33.14
C THR A 20 5.81 -9.30 -32.18
N ALA A 21 7.02 -9.58 -32.66
CA ALA A 21 8.24 -9.40 -31.87
C ALA A 21 8.47 -7.93 -31.48
N GLY A 22 8.22 -7.00 -32.41
CA GLY A 22 8.33 -5.56 -32.14
C GLY A 22 7.31 -5.07 -31.10
N LEU A 23 6.03 -5.45 -31.25
CA LEU A 23 4.98 -5.10 -30.28
C LEU A 23 5.22 -5.73 -28.91
N ALA A 24 5.69 -6.98 -28.84
CA ALA A 24 6.03 -7.63 -27.59
C ALA A 24 7.21 -6.91 -26.90
N ALA A 25 8.25 -6.53 -27.64
CA ALA A 25 9.39 -5.80 -27.08
C ALA A 25 9.00 -4.40 -26.58
N VAL A 26 8.15 -3.67 -27.32
CA VAL A 26 7.66 -2.35 -26.90
C VAL A 26 6.71 -2.46 -25.71
N SER A 27 5.77 -3.41 -25.73
CA SER A 27 4.85 -3.65 -24.63
C SER A 27 5.59 -4.11 -23.38
N TYR A 28 6.59 -4.98 -23.55
CA TYR A 28 7.48 -5.42 -22.46
C TYR A 28 8.34 -4.28 -21.94
N TYR A 29 8.89 -3.43 -22.80
CA TYR A 29 9.66 -2.25 -22.41
C TYR A 29 8.80 -1.25 -21.62
N VAL A 30 7.59 -0.96 -22.09
CA VAL A 30 6.63 -0.09 -21.38
C VAL A 30 6.20 -0.72 -20.06
N TYR A 31 5.88 -2.02 -20.04
CA TYR A 31 5.55 -2.76 -18.82
C TYR A 31 6.69 -2.71 -17.79
N CYS A 32 7.93 -2.95 -18.23
CA CYS A 32 9.11 -2.87 -17.37
C CYS A 32 9.41 -1.45 -16.90
N LYS A 33 9.11 -0.43 -17.71
CA LYS A 33 9.28 0.98 -17.31
C LYS A 33 8.23 1.40 -16.27
N LEU A 34 6.96 1.07 -16.49
CA LEU A 34 5.89 1.34 -15.53
C LEU A 34 6.12 0.62 -14.19
N ARG A 35 6.64 -0.61 -14.22
CA ARG A 35 7.00 -1.36 -13.01
C ARG A 35 8.26 -0.79 -12.31
N ARG A 36 9.17 -0.16 -13.06
CA ARG A 36 10.34 0.54 -12.49
C ARG A 36 9.96 1.84 -11.80
N ASP A 37 9.05 2.61 -12.39
CA ASP A 37 8.57 3.86 -11.81
C ASP A 37 7.68 3.58 -10.57
N ASN A 38 7.04 2.41 -10.51
CA ASN A 38 6.35 1.91 -9.31
C ASN A 38 7.28 1.27 -8.27
N LYS A 39 8.60 1.29 -8.49
CA LYS A 39 9.57 0.82 -7.49
C LYS A 39 9.77 1.93 -6.48
N SER A 40 9.12 1.79 -5.33
CA SER A 40 9.16 2.74 -4.22
C SER A 40 10.62 3.12 -3.88
N PRO A 41 10.94 4.41 -3.64
CA PRO A 41 12.30 4.90 -3.37
C PRO A 41 12.95 4.36 -2.06
N GLY A 42 12.35 3.36 -1.41
CA GLY A 42 12.76 2.79 -0.12
C GLY A 42 13.98 1.84 -0.15
N ASP A 43 14.39 1.31 -1.31
CA ASP A 43 15.44 0.27 -1.41
C ASP A 43 16.80 0.72 -0.83
N SER A 44 17.13 2.02 -0.86
CA SER A 44 18.39 2.54 -0.33
C SER A 44 18.36 2.82 1.18
N LYS A 45 17.18 2.94 1.80
CA LYS A 45 17.04 3.10 3.26
C LYS A 45 16.94 1.74 3.97
N LYS A 46 16.36 0.73 3.31
CA LYS A 46 16.13 -0.64 3.78
C LYS A 46 17.39 -1.32 4.36
N ALA A 47 18.56 -1.06 3.79
CA ALA A 47 19.84 -1.63 4.27
C ALA A 47 20.38 -1.01 5.58
N SER A 48 19.96 0.21 5.94
CA SER A 48 20.46 0.88 7.15
C SER A 48 19.61 0.62 8.40
N VAL A 49 18.30 0.39 8.23
CA VAL A 49 17.38 0.03 9.33
C VAL A 49 17.45 -1.44 9.71
N ALA A 50 17.65 -2.35 8.73
CA ALA A 50 17.75 -3.79 8.99
C ALA A 50 18.95 -4.23 9.85
N ALA A 51 19.90 -3.33 10.12
CA ALA A 51 21.06 -3.59 10.97
C ALA A 51 20.85 -3.20 12.45
N LEU A 52 19.76 -2.49 12.76
CA LEU A 52 19.36 -2.18 14.14
C LEU A 52 18.34 -3.23 14.57
N GLU A 53 18.67 -4.03 15.57
CA GLU A 53 17.67 -4.85 16.27
C GLU A 53 16.76 -3.90 17.07
N ILE A 54 15.60 -3.59 16.51
CA ILE A 54 14.59 -2.80 17.21
C ILE A 54 13.93 -3.73 18.23
N PRO A 55 13.97 -3.41 19.53
CA PRO A 55 13.37 -4.26 20.54
C PRO A 55 11.86 -4.42 20.30
N ASP A 56 11.37 -5.65 20.53
CA ASP A 56 9.95 -5.98 20.50
C ASP A 56 9.35 -5.62 21.87
N ASP A 57 9.13 -4.32 22.05
CA ASP A 57 8.43 -3.77 23.21
C ASP A 57 7.37 -2.77 22.75
N GLU A 58 6.39 -2.54 23.61
CA GLU A 58 5.22 -1.71 23.32
C GLU A 58 5.59 -0.25 22.98
N ASP A 59 6.77 0.23 23.40
CA ASP A 59 7.23 1.60 23.09
C ASP A 59 7.78 1.72 21.67
N HIS A 60 8.25 0.62 21.07
CA HIS A 60 8.82 0.58 19.72
C HIS A 60 7.89 -0.08 18.70
N LYS A 61 6.82 -0.74 19.16
CA LYS A 61 5.77 -1.26 18.29
C LYS A 61 4.96 -0.12 17.67
N ILE A 62 4.55 -0.33 16.42
CA ILE A 62 3.70 0.59 15.66
C ILE A 62 2.29 -0.02 15.56
N TYR A 63 1.30 0.66 16.13
CA TYR A 63 -0.10 0.26 16.04
C TYR A 63 -0.74 0.94 14.85
N ILE A 64 -1.38 0.15 14.00
CA ILE A 64 -2.04 0.61 12.78
C ILE A 64 -3.53 0.35 12.92
N TYR A 65 -4.27 1.38 13.29
CA TYR A 65 -5.72 1.33 13.42
C TYR A 65 -6.38 1.56 12.07
N PHE A 66 -7.43 0.80 11.75
CA PHE A 66 -8.18 1.01 10.50
C PHE A 66 -9.68 1.21 10.72
N ALA A 67 -10.27 2.07 9.88
CA ALA A 67 -11.71 2.22 9.74
C ALA A 67 -12.13 1.84 8.32
N SER A 68 -12.86 0.75 8.14
CA SER A 68 -13.29 0.30 6.82
C SER A 68 -14.68 -0.31 6.81
N GLN A 69 -15.48 0.05 5.80
CA GLN A 69 -16.77 -0.60 5.55
C GLN A 69 -16.67 -1.77 4.56
N THR A 70 -15.78 -1.66 3.57
CA THR A 70 -15.61 -2.67 2.50
C THR A 70 -14.19 -3.25 2.43
N GLY A 71 -13.39 -3.08 3.48
CA GLY A 71 -12.04 -3.67 3.61
C GLY A 71 -10.92 -2.95 2.84
N THR A 72 -11.18 -1.81 2.19
CA THR A 72 -10.12 -1.08 1.47
C THR A 72 -9.07 -0.50 2.40
N ALA A 73 -9.51 0.12 3.50
CA ALA A 73 -8.60 0.73 4.49
C ALA A 73 -7.85 -0.35 5.29
N GLU A 74 -8.50 -1.48 5.57
CA GLU A 74 -7.88 -2.67 6.16
C GLU A 74 -6.75 -3.22 5.28
N GLY A 75 -6.98 -3.31 3.97
CA GLY A 75 -5.96 -3.72 3.00
C GLY A 75 -4.75 -2.78 3.03
N PHE A 76 -4.98 -1.46 3.03
CA PHE A 76 -3.89 -0.48 3.15
C PHE A 76 -3.15 -0.57 4.49
N ALA A 77 -3.86 -0.78 5.61
CA ALA A 77 -3.25 -0.96 6.92
C ALA A 77 -2.34 -2.21 6.95
N SER A 78 -2.79 -3.29 6.32
CA SER A 78 -2.00 -4.52 6.17
C SER A 78 -0.77 -4.32 5.30
N GLU A 79 -0.89 -3.61 4.16
CA GLU A 79 0.26 -3.30 3.31
C GLU A 79 1.31 -2.44 4.03
N ILE A 80 0.88 -1.47 4.85
CA ILE A 80 1.79 -0.65 5.66
C ILE A 80 2.49 -1.51 6.73
N ALA A 81 1.76 -2.43 7.36
CA ALA A 81 2.32 -3.36 8.34
C ALA A 81 3.40 -4.24 7.72
N ASP A 82 3.12 -4.81 6.54
CA ASP A 82 4.06 -5.65 5.80
C ASP A 82 5.31 -4.86 5.41
N GLU A 83 5.16 -3.65 4.86
CA GLU A 83 6.31 -2.79 4.51
C GLU A 83 7.15 -2.43 5.75
N ALA A 84 6.52 -2.13 6.89
CA ALA A 84 7.21 -1.81 8.13
C ALA A 84 7.97 -3.02 8.70
N GLN A 85 7.35 -4.20 8.70
CA GLN A 85 8.01 -5.45 9.09
C GLN A 85 9.19 -5.79 8.20
N GLU A 86 9.10 -5.53 6.88
CA GLU A 86 10.24 -5.66 5.96
C GLU A 86 11.40 -4.71 6.27
N LEU A 87 11.16 -3.64 7.04
CA LEU A 87 12.19 -2.71 7.54
C LEU A 87 12.73 -3.12 8.93
N GLY A 88 12.21 -4.20 9.53
CA GLY A 88 12.57 -4.66 10.87
C GLY A 88 11.82 -3.95 11.99
N LEU A 89 10.69 -3.28 11.69
CA LEU A 89 9.82 -2.66 12.68
C LEU A 89 8.73 -3.65 13.12
N HIS A 90 8.36 -3.63 14.39
CA HIS A 90 7.25 -4.41 14.91
C HIS A 90 5.94 -3.64 14.72
N THR A 91 4.93 -4.29 14.15
CA THR A 91 3.65 -3.65 13.85
C THR A 91 2.48 -4.51 14.30
N GLU A 92 1.38 -3.86 14.68
CA GLU A 92 0.12 -4.51 15.03
C GLU A 92 -1.04 -3.78 14.34
N VAL A 93 -1.88 -4.52 13.64
CA VAL A 93 -3.04 -3.96 12.92
C VAL A 93 -4.28 -4.18 13.79
N VAL A 94 -5.04 -3.11 14.05
CA VAL A 94 -6.17 -3.11 14.99
C VAL A 94 -7.41 -2.53 14.30
N ASP A 95 -8.56 -3.18 14.44
CA ASP A 95 -9.84 -2.61 13.98
C ASP A 95 -10.27 -1.49 14.94
N LEU A 96 -10.72 -0.36 14.41
CA LEU A 96 -11.28 0.71 15.24
C LEU A 96 -12.61 0.32 15.92
N GLU A 97 -13.25 -0.79 15.54
CA GLU A 97 -14.37 -1.36 16.29
C GLU A 97 -13.95 -1.84 17.69
N GLU A 98 -12.68 -2.26 17.84
CA GLU A 98 -12.09 -2.71 19.11
C GLU A 98 -11.42 -1.56 19.88
N PHE A 99 -11.69 -0.31 19.51
CA PHE A 99 -11.09 0.86 20.11
C PHE A 99 -11.42 0.99 21.60
N ASP A 100 -10.37 1.02 22.43
CA ASP A 100 -10.45 1.35 23.84
C ASP A 100 -9.54 2.57 24.12
N PRO A 101 -10.07 3.67 24.71
CA PRO A 101 -9.31 4.88 24.96
C PRO A 101 -8.10 4.69 25.89
N ASP A 102 -8.22 3.86 26.92
CA ASP A 102 -7.17 3.66 27.91
C ASP A 102 -5.97 2.95 27.24
N THR A 103 -6.25 1.89 26.50
CA THR A 103 -5.25 1.14 25.71
C THR A 103 -4.64 2.01 24.62
N PHE A 104 -5.45 2.77 23.89
CA PHE A 104 -4.97 3.65 22.82
C PHE A 104 -3.97 4.71 23.32
N MET A 105 -4.20 5.25 24.52
CA MET A 105 -3.33 6.27 25.12
C MET A 105 -1.99 5.71 25.62
N GLU A 106 -1.88 4.39 25.81
CA GLU A 106 -0.61 3.72 26.12
C GLU A 106 0.26 3.53 24.87
N HIS A 107 -0.34 3.49 23.68
CA HIS A 107 0.37 3.31 22.41
C HIS A 107 1.15 4.57 22.01
N LYS A 108 2.47 4.43 21.88
CA LYS A 108 3.36 5.56 21.52
C LYS A 108 3.42 5.86 20.03
N ASN A 109 3.40 4.83 19.18
CA ASN A 109 3.50 4.98 17.74
C ASN A 109 2.20 4.49 17.09
N VAL A 110 1.39 5.43 16.62
CA VAL A 110 0.06 5.13 16.09
C VAL A 110 -0.08 5.67 14.66
N ILE A 111 -0.55 4.81 13.76
CA ILE A 111 -1.00 5.16 12.41
C ILE A 111 -2.50 4.88 12.34
N ILE A 112 -3.27 5.80 11.75
CA ILE A 112 -4.72 5.63 11.56
C ILE A 112 -5.03 5.67 10.07
N VAL A 113 -5.65 4.60 9.57
CA VAL A 113 -6.08 4.45 8.18
C VAL A 113 -7.60 4.43 8.15
N ALA A 114 -8.23 5.58 7.91
CA ALA A 114 -9.68 5.68 7.89
C ALA A 114 -10.21 5.95 6.48
N ALA A 115 -11.19 5.16 6.05
CA ALA A 115 -12.04 5.52 4.90
C ALA A 115 -13.00 6.64 5.31
N THR A 116 -13.33 7.54 4.40
CA THR A 116 -14.41 8.52 4.58
C THR A 116 -15.65 8.06 3.82
N TYR A 117 -16.85 8.21 4.39
CA TYR A 117 -18.10 7.89 3.72
C TYR A 117 -18.96 9.14 3.47
N GLY A 118 -19.69 9.17 2.35
CA GLY A 118 -20.66 10.22 2.02
C GLY A 118 -20.07 11.64 2.01
N GLU A 119 -20.58 12.49 2.90
CA GLU A 119 -20.21 13.91 3.06
C GLU A 119 -19.00 14.12 3.99
N GLY A 120 -18.30 13.05 4.37
CA GLY A 120 -17.12 13.10 5.25
C GLY A 120 -17.32 12.44 6.62
N ASP A 121 -18.39 11.66 6.79
CA ASP A 121 -18.64 10.92 8.03
C ASP A 121 -17.66 9.73 8.15
N PRO A 122 -17.25 9.37 9.39
CA PRO A 122 -16.47 8.16 9.61
C PRO A 122 -17.31 6.91 9.28
N PRO A 123 -16.67 5.77 8.95
CA PRO A 123 -17.36 4.50 8.80
C PRO A 123 -17.95 4.04 10.14
N ASP A 124 -18.94 3.14 10.09
CA ASP A 124 -19.65 2.67 11.29
C ASP A 124 -18.70 2.16 12.37
N ASN A 125 -17.65 1.42 11.96
CA ASN A 125 -16.64 0.83 12.83
C ASN A 125 -15.70 1.86 13.51
N ALA A 126 -15.78 3.14 13.17
CA ALA A 126 -14.97 4.20 13.80
C ALA A 126 -15.79 5.25 14.55
N THR A 127 -17.08 5.00 14.76
CA THR A 127 -17.99 5.95 15.42
C THR A 127 -17.54 6.26 16.84
N GLU A 128 -17.12 5.26 17.61
CA GLU A 128 -16.68 5.45 18.99
C GLU A 128 -15.38 6.25 19.06
N PHE A 129 -14.40 5.88 18.24
CA PHE A 129 -13.16 6.63 18.08
C PHE A 129 -13.39 8.09 17.67
N ALA A 130 -14.24 8.35 16.67
CA ALA A 130 -14.52 9.70 16.20
C ALA A 130 -15.21 10.57 17.27
N ASN A 131 -16.11 9.97 18.05
CA ASN A 131 -16.77 10.64 19.17
C ASN A 131 -15.80 10.96 20.30
N TRP A 132 -14.89 10.04 20.63
CA TRP A 132 -13.85 10.26 21.62
C TRP A 132 -12.89 11.37 21.16
N LEU A 133 -12.38 11.27 19.92
CA LEU A 133 -11.49 12.27 19.36
C LEU A 133 -12.13 13.66 19.33
N SER A 134 -13.42 13.76 18.98
CA SER A 134 -14.11 15.07 18.97
C SER A 134 -14.28 15.70 20.36
N LYS A 135 -14.23 14.90 21.43
CA LYS A 135 -14.30 15.38 22.82
C LYS A 135 -12.91 15.74 23.36
N GLU A 136 -11.91 14.93 23.05
CA GLU A 136 -10.56 15.03 23.60
C GLU A 136 -9.63 15.91 22.76
N ALA A 137 -9.87 16.07 21.45
CA ALA A 137 -9.07 16.89 20.53
C ALA A 137 -9.26 18.40 20.76
N THR A 138 -9.00 18.82 21.99
CA THR A 138 -8.68 20.19 22.33
C THR A 138 -7.29 20.54 21.79
N PRO A 139 -7.00 21.82 21.50
CA PRO A 139 -5.66 22.22 21.04
C PRO A 139 -4.53 21.75 21.97
N ASP A 140 -4.79 21.72 23.29
CA ASP A 140 -3.86 21.24 24.33
C ASP A 140 -3.55 19.74 24.20
N PHE A 141 -4.52 18.92 23.79
CA PHE A 141 -4.35 17.48 23.64
C PHE A 141 -3.37 17.14 22.51
N LEU A 142 -3.52 17.81 21.36
CA LEU A 142 -2.64 17.59 20.21
C LEU A 142 -1.21 18.09 20.45
N GLU A 143 -1.02 19.13 21.27
CA GLU A 143 0.32 19.64 21.60
C GLU A 143 1.13 18.70 22.50
N ASN A 144 0.45 17.86 23.28
CA ASN A 144 1.05 16.87 24.17
C ASN A 144 1.29 15.51 23.49
N MET A 145 0.76 15.30 22.29
CA MET A 145 1.05 14.15 21.43
C MET A 145 2.37 14.42 20.69
N LYS A 146 3.51 14.14 21.34
CA LYS A 146 4.87 14.38 20.84
C LYS A 146 5.72 13.13 20.81
#